data_AF-Q17E88-F1
#
_entry.id   AF-Q17E88-F1
#
_cell.length_a   1.000
_cell.length_b   1.000
_cell.length_c   1.000
_cell.angle_alpha   90.00
_cell.angle_beta   90.00
_cell.angle_gamma   90.00
#
_symmetry.space_group_name_H-M   'P 1'
#
loop_
_entity.id
_entity.type
_entity.pdbx_description
1 polymer ?
#
loop_
_entity_poly.entity_id
_entity_poly.type
_entity_poly.pdbx_seq_one_letter_code
_entity_poly.pdbx_strand_id
1 'polypeptide(L)'
;MVFGDIYRIINGYDDCANVCGRDNKPDKDLSCKVQLNWGYLSWNWNNSKHVGNSIVWQGTDRTDQKYLLVETSGTSSDLHRQCVSKCEDVEGYKPFLNRCIRKENPANDVATRTGLRNFFQEVSEDLESCSMEMLWLCAIAFAFSLLTLVLLRFLPGFIVWVVLLAVIVACTVGTIWLWVKWDWEKKNMSTEAGEGAKMRTNNYLYYAIAATGVTIIVCLIVLVMRKRIRMVVQLFREAGKAISNMPFLLLEPVLTFVSIAAVIVLYVYFTMWVESSGMLKVENNQSAKYVKDTTMLFTRWYNLLAFFWFCQFIIGCQHMVIAGAVACWFFTRNKSKLGSPILKSFGNLLRYHMGTVALGSFIIAVVQFLRTMLKLLMYYVRERQNRFTTCIFECCQCCLQCFEKFLQYLTRNAYIMTAMHGDPFCKAGKNAFRLLTNNALRVFAINSVGDFVLILAKVFVVVVTCLVGMELIQKKTGLHHPYVPIILVGIFAYLVAHCFMTVYEMTVDTIFLCFCEDCETNDGISRPYYMSRGLMEFVQNSKKALAVHDSRTASTLKDGGAWTKDELSGANRRLSKTISETVD
;
A
#
# COMPACT_ATOMS: atom_id res chain seq x y z
N MET A 1 -5.41 30.47 8.50
CA MET A 1 -4.97 29.97 9.82
C MET A 1 -4.43 31.15 10.60
N VAL A 2 -5.27 31.79 11.40
CA VAL A 2 -4.80 32.86 12.31
C VAL A 2 -3.98 32.16 13.41
N PHE A 3 -2.80 32.68 13.78
CA PHE A 3 -1.92 32.19 14.85
C PHE A 3 -1.08 30.91 14.62
N GLY A 4 -0.85 30.45 13.38
CA GLY A 4 0.11 29.37 13.11
C GLY A 4 1.56 29.88 12.98
N ASP A 5 2.52 29.19 13.58
CA ASP A 5 3.95 29.44 13.39
C ASP A 5 4.76 28.13 13.49
N ILE A 6 5.21 27.60 12.35
CA ILE A 6 5.96 26.32 12.26
C ILE A 6 7.18 26.32 13.19
N TYR A 7 7.82 27.47 13.42
CA TYR A 7 9.01 27.56 14.26
C TYR A 7 8.72 27.18 15.73
N ARG A 8 7.46 27.22 16.18
CA ARG A 8 7.06 26.70 17.50
C ARG A 8 7.27 25.20 17.64
N ILE A 9 7.13 24.43 16.56
CA ILE A 9 7.42 23.00 16.56
C ILE A 9 8.93 22.77 16.45
N ILE A 10 9.55 23.43 15.47
CA ILE A 10 10.97 23.24 15.12
C ILE A 10 11.88 23.67 16.28
N ASN A 11 11.69 24.89 16.79
CA ASN A 11 12.57 25.50 17.81
C ASN A 11 12.01 25.35 19.24
N GLY A 12 10.69 25.20 19.39
CA GLY A 12 10.04 25.27 20.69
C GLY A 12 9.82 26.72 21.15
N TYR A 13 9.15 26.87 22.29
CA TYR A 13 8.81 28.16 22.88
C TYR A 13 8.95 28.14 24.41
N ASP A 14 9.31 29.28 25.00
CA ASP A 14 9.46 29.46 26.46
C ASP A 14 8.12 29.67 27.17
N ASP A 15 8.12 29.82 28.49
CA ASP A 15 6.90 30.03 29.28
C ASP A 15 6.19 31.36 29.00
N CYS A 16 6.80 32.31 28.30
CA CYS A 16 6.11 33.49 27.77
C CYS A 16 5.79 33.41 26.28
N ALA A 17 5.78 32.18 25.74
CA ALA A 17 5.41 31.88 24.37
C ALA A 17 6.34 32.48 23.30
N ASN A 18 7.53 32.92 23.71
CA ASN A 18 8.58 33.36 22.79
C ASN A 18 9.22 32.14 22.13
N VAL A 19 9.34 32.17 20.81
CA VAL A 19 10.00 31.12 20.03
C VAL A 19 11.51 31.25 20.20
N CYS A 20 12.18 30.17 20.57
CA CYS A 20 13.62 30.16 20.75
C CYS A 20 14.35 30.42 19.41
N GLY A 21 15.48 31.15 19.45
CA GLY A 21 16.30 31.45 18.28
C GLY A 21 15.71 32.46 17.30
N ARG A 22 14.73 33.28 17.72
CA ARG A 22 14.10 34.31 16.88
C ARG A 22 13.84 35.60 17.66
N ASP A 23 13.75 36.70 16.91
CA ASP A 23 13.17 37.95 17.38
C ASP A 23 11.63 37.82 17.46
N ASN A 24 11.10 37.94 18.68
CA ASN A 24 9.67 37.78 18.94
C ASN A 24 9.02 39.15 19.02
N LYS A 25 7.94 39.36 18.26
CA LYS A 25 7.18 40.60 18.35
C LYS A 25 6.28 40.59 19.60
N PRO A 26 6.22 41.70 20.37
CA PRO A 26 5.31 41.81 21.50
C PRO A 26 3.86 41.80 21.03
N ASP A 27 3.05 40.96 21.65
CA ASP A 27 1.60 40.95 21.46
C ASP A 27 0.97 41.93 22.47
N LYS A 28 0.18 42.88 21.99
CA LYS A 28 -0.38 43.96 22.83
C LYS A 28 -1.53 43.48 23.72
N ASP A 29 -2.14 42.35 23.35
CA ASP A 29 -3.35 41.83 24.01
C ASP A 29 -3.03 40.84 25.15
N LEU A 30 -1.75 40.61 25.46
CA LEU A 30 -1.34 39.60 26.43
C LEU A 30 -0.14 40.05 27.27
N SER A 31 -0.25 39.92 28.61
CA SER A 31 0.79 40.28 29.56
C SER A 31 1.37 39.05 30.25
N CYS A 32 2.34 38.39 29.63
CA CYS A 32 3.14 37.36 30.31
C CYS A 32 4.33 38.00 31.06
N LYS A 33 4.41 37.72 32.36
CA LYS A 33 5.53 38.09 33.22
C LYS A 33 5.85 36.90 34.12
N VAL A 34 6.98 36.24 33.88
CA VAL A 34 7.45 35.13 34.72
C VAL A 34 8.71 35.56 35.46
N GLN A 35 8.72 35.34 36.77
CA GLN A 35 9.89 35.58 37.62
C GLN A 35 10.66 34.26 37.78
N LEU A 36 11.84 34.17 37.15
CA LEU A 36 12.68 32.98 37.23
C LEU A 36 13.45 33.00 38.56
N ASN A 37 13.17 32.02 39.44
CA ASN A 37 13.86 31.82 40.72
C ASN A 37 15.08 30.89 40.61
N TRP A 38 15.70 30.79 39.43
CA TRP A 38 16.85 29.93 39.20
C TRP A 38 18.13 30.75 39.01
N GLY A 39 19.09 30.51 39.90
CA GLY A 39 20.42 31.11 39.82
C GLY A 39 21.19 30.56 38.63
N TYR A 40 21.41 31.40 37.62
CA TYR A 40 22.47 31.22 36.64
C TYR A 40 23.51 32.31 36.82
N LEU A 41 24.78 31.90 36.91
CA LEU A 41 25.94 32.77 37.01
C LEU A 41 26.09 33.59 35.72
N SER A 42 25.68 34.86 35.77
CA SER A 42 26.10 35.87 34.80
C SER A 42 27.40 36.53 35.30
N TRP A 43 28.45 36.47 34.50
CA TRP A 43 29.70 37.19 34.76
C TRP A 43 29.51 38.67 34.45
N ASN A 44 29.69 39.53 35.47
CA ASN A 44 29.98 40.94 35.23
C ASN A 44 31.04 41.43 36.23
N TRP A 45 32.03 42.15 35.69
CA TRP A 45 33.22 42.63 36.38
C TRP A 45 32.86 43.86 37.22
N ASN A 46 32.43 43.65 38.46
CA ASN A 46 32.67 44.50 39.63
C ASN A 46 31.83 44.03 40.83
N ASN A 47 32.46 43.99 41.99
CA ASN A 47 31.92 43.61 43.28
C ASN A 47 30.44 44.02 43.53
N SER A 48 29.53 43.04 43.55
CA SER A 48 28.39 42.92 44.48
C SER A 48 27.53 41.71 44.11
N LYS A 49 27.36 40.76 45.03
CA LYS A 49 26.42 39.63 44.88
C LYS A 49 24.98 40.13 45.00
N HIS A 50 24.29 40.30 43.87
CA HIS A 50 22.82 40.37 43.85
C HIS A 50 22.26 39.06 43.28
N VAL A 51 21.43 38.38 44.08
CA VAL A 51 20.51 37.34 43.59
C VAL A 51 19.45 38.07 42.75
N GLY A 52 19.71 38.21 41.46
CA GLY A 52 18.83 38.92 40.53
C GLY A 52 17.81 37.97 39.93
N ASN A 53 16.55 38.08 40.33
CA ASN A 53 15.44 37.41 39.67
C ASN A 53 15.32 37.94 38.23
N SER A 54 15.58 37.09 37.24
CA SER A 54 15.41 37.47 35.83
C SER A 54 13.92 37.45 35.47
N ILE A 55 13.39 38.59 35.04
CA ILE A 55 11.99 38.73 34.61
C ILE A 55 11.93 38.52 33.10
N VAL A 56 11.13 37.55 32.66
CA VAL A 56 10.89 37.27 31.24
C VAL A 56 9.56 37.88 30.79
N TRP A 57 9.57 38.53 29.63
CA TRP A 57 8.40 39.14 28.99
C TRP A 57 8.06 38.45 27.67
N GLN A 58 6.81 38.55 27.24
CA GLN A 58 6.45 38.22 25.86
C GLN A 58 7.03 39.25 24.88
N GLY A 59 7.45 38.79 23.70
CA GLY A 59 8.11 39.64 22.69
C GLY A 59 9.57 39.93 23.01
N THR A 60 10.22 39.09 23.83
CA THR A 60 11.65 39.20 24.09
C THR A 60 12.42 38.64 22.90
N ASP A 61 13.49 39.32 22.48
CA ASP A 61 14.40 38.79 21.48
C ASP A 61 15.14 37.56 22.02
N ARG A 62 14.97 36.42 21.35
CA ARG A 62 15.57 35.12 21.70
C ARG A 62 16.56 34.65 20.62
N THR A 63 17.02 35.53 19.74
CA THR A 63 17.89 35.17 18.60
C THR A 63 19.17 34.43 19.04
N ASP A 64 19.76 34.82 20.17
CA ASP A 64 20.96 34.18 20.73
C ASP A 64 20.67 32.91 21.54
N GLN A 65 19.40 32.68 21.90
CA GLN A 65 18.95 31.56 22.73
C GLN A 65 18.20 30.53 21.88
N LYS A 66 18.95 29.69 21.16
CA LYS A 66 18.43 28.81 20.11
C LYS A 66 17.81 27.51 20.60
N TYR A 67 18.10 27.08 21.83
CA TYR A 67 17.67 25.77 22.33
C TYR A 67 16.57 25.91 23.37
N LEU A 68 15.54 25.06 23.27
CA LEU A 68 14.51 24.94 24.30
C LEU A 68 14.95 23.93 25.38
N LEU A 69 15.01 24.38 26.63
CA LEU A 69 15.18 23.55 27.82
C LEU A 69 13.84 23.42 28.55
N VAL A 70 13.54 22.19 28.99
CA VAL A 70 12.33 21.86 29.75
C VAL A 70 12.75 21.21 31.06
N GLU A 71 12.39 21.85 32.17
CA GLU A 71 12.70 21.40 33.53
C GLU A 71 11.42 21.02 34.26
N THR A 72 11.51 20.01 35.13
CA THR A 72 10.40 19.58 35.98
C THR A 72 10.68 20.05 37.40
N SER A 73 9.82 20.90 37.95
CA SER A 73 9.89 21.24 39.38
C SER A 73 9.46 20.02 40.20
N GLY A 74 9.97 19.84 41.42
CA GLY A 74 9.87 18.59 42.21
C GLY A 74 8.47 18.01 42.50
N THR A 75 7.39 18.69 42.12
CA THR A 75 6.02 18.16 42.04
C THR A 75 5.64 17.93 40.58
N SER A 76 5.16 16.74 40.23
CA SER A 76 4.97 16.21 38.86
C SER A 76 4.04 17.01 37.90
N SER A 77 3.55 18.19 38.31
CA SER A 77 2.60 19.03 37.55
C SER A 77 3.21 20.30 36.94
N ASP A 78 4.38 20.77 37.39
CA ASP A 78 4.89 22.08 36.98
C ASP A 78 6.11 21.94 36.04
N LEU A 79 5.84 21.97 34.73
CA LEU A 79 6.86 22.01 33.67
C LEU A 79 7.26 23.45 33.36
N HIS A 80 8.54 23.76 33.53
CA HIS A 80 9.14 25.06 33.19
C HIS A 80 9.82 25.00 31.82
N ARG A 81 9.55 25.97 30.93
CA ARG A 81 10.13 26.05 29.58
C ARG A 81 10.96 27.32 29.44
N GLN A 82 12.24 27.16 29.08
CA GLN A 82 13.15 28.29 28.89
C GLN A 82 14.03 28.14 27.64
N CYS A 83 14.32 29.27 26.98
CA CYS A 83 15.27 29.31 25.87
C CYS A 83 16.69 29.55 26.41
N VAL A 84 17.64 28.71 26.00
CA VAL A 84 19.05 28.80 26.39
C VAL A 84 19.95 28.88 25.15
N SER A 85 21.10 29.54 25.29
CA SER A 85 22.11 29.67 24.23
C SER A 85 22.91 28.38 24.03
N LYS A 86 23.24 27.68 25.12
CA LYS A 86 23.89 26.36 25.10
C LYS A 86 23.22 25.42 26.10
N CYS A 87 22.96 24.18 25.69
CA CYS A 87 22.43 23.16 26.59
C CYS A 87 23.46 22.63 27.59
N GLU A 88 24.75 22.88 27.33
CA GLU A 88 25.86 22.40 28.16
C GLU A 88 26.05 23.23 29.44
N ASP A 89 25.49 24.44 29.47
CA ASP A 89 25.51 25.34 30.63
C ASP A 89 24.64 24.81 31.78
N VAL A 90 23.79 23.81 31.51
CA VAL A 90 22.92 23.16 32.50
C VAL A 90 23.42 21.75 32.77
N GLU A 91 23.77 21.49 34.04
CA GLU A 91 24.31 20.20 34.45
C GLU A 91 23.35 19.05 34.09
N GLY A 92 23.90 18.04 33.42
CA GLY A 92 23.12 16.87 33.01
C GLY A 92 22.27 17.06 31.75
N TYR A 93 22.46 18.10 30.93
CA TYR A 93 21.78 18.27 29.63
C TYR A 93 22.74 18.29 28.44
N LYS A 94 22.25 17.90 27.25
CA LYS A 94 22.97 17.97 25.96
C LYS A 94 22.04 18.45 24.85
N PRO A 95 22.57 19.08 23.79
CA PRO A 95 21.75 19.51 22.66
C PRO A 95 21.31 18.31 21.81
N PHE A 96 20.06 18.34 21.36
CA PHE A 96 19.51 17.46 20.33
C PHE A 96 18.49 18.24 19.49
N LEU A 97 18.80 18.46 18.22
CA LEU A 97 18.11 19.46 17.39
C LEU A 97 18.07 20.81 18.13
N ASN A 98 16.93 21.51 18.13
CA ASN A 98 16.78 22.79 18.84
C ASN A 98 16.26 22.61 20.29
N ARG A 99 16.58 21.48 20.93
CA ARG A 99 16.12 21.16 22.30
C ARG A 99 17.24 20.63 23.18
N CYS A 100 17.15 20.89 24.47
CA CYS A 100 18.05 20.33 25.48
C CYS A 100 17.43 19.07 26.08
N ILE A 101 18.15 17.95 25.98
CA ILE A 101 17.72 16.64 26.47
C ILE A 101 18.64 16.20 27.61
N ARG A 102 18.07 15.60 28.66
CA ARG A 102 18.85 15.08 29.79
C ARG A 102 19.86 14.02 29.33
N LYS A 103 21.09 14.07 29.82
CA LYS A 103 22.17 13.11 29.56
C LYS A 103 21.77 11.70 30.02
N GLU A 104 21.11 11.60 31.17
CA GLU A 104 20.55 10.36 31.75
C GLU A 104 19.13 10.01 31.26
N ASN A 105 18.69 10.52 30.11
CA ASN A 105 17.40 10.09 29.59
C ASN A 105 17.44 8.60 29.21
N PRO A 106 16.42 7.80 29.56
CA PRO A 106 16.37 6.39 29.20
C PRO A 106 16.43 6.20 27.67
N ALA A 107 16.02 7.18 26.86
CA ALA A 107 16.18 7.12 25.41
C ALA A 107 17.65 7.15 24.94
N ASN A 108 18.54 7.88 25.62
CA ASN A 108 19.98 7.88 25.33
C ASN A 108 20.69 6.72 25.98
N ASP A 109 20.36 6.38 27.24
CA ASP A 109 20.94 5.19 27.87
C ASP A 109 20.53 3.93 27.07
N VAL A 110 19.30 3.86 26.56
CA VAL A 110 18.86 2.82 25.61
C VAL A 110 19.58 2.94 24.28
N ALA A 111 19.62 4.09 23.60
CA ALA A 111 20.28 4.20 22.28
C ALA A 111 21.80 3.91 22.31
N THR A 112 22.47 4.21 23.43
CA THR A 112 23.90 3.98 23.61
C THR A 112 24.17 2.56 24.14
N ARG A 113 23.34 2.01 25.05
CA ARG A 113 23.42 0.60 25.50
C ARG A 113 22.95 -0.41 24.45
N THR A 114 22.07 -0.01 23.54
CA THR A 114 21.63 -0.84 22.39
C THR A 114 22.57 -0.75 21.19
N GLY A 115 23.60 0.12 21.22
CA GLY A 115 24.56 0.29 20.12
C GLY A 115 23.97 0.99 18.88
N LEU A 116 22.74 1.51 18.95
CA LEU A 116 22.00 2.05 17.81
C LEU A 116 22.69 3.26 17.16
N ARG A 117 23.33 4.12 17.98
CA ARG A 117 24.05 5.31 17.47
C ARG A 117 25.25 4.92 16.61
N ASN A 118 26.06 3.96 17.09
CA ASN A 118 27.22 3.47 16.35
C ASN A 118 26.74 2.77 15.06
N PHE A 119 25.69 1.95 15.17
CA PHE A 119 25.05 1.33 14.01
C PHE A 119 24.61 2.36 12.95
N PHE A 120 23.92 3.44 13.33
CA PHE A 120 23.49 4.46 12.35
C PHE A 120 24.66 5.20 11.70
N GLN A 121 25.71 5.48 12.46
CA GLN A 121 26.89 6.15 11.93
C GLN A 121 27.65 5.21 10.96
N GLU A 122 27.90 3.97 11.37
CA GLU A 122 28.51 2.91 10.55
C GLU A 122 27.69 2.67 9.26
N VAL A 123 26.36 2.59 9.36
CA VAL A 123 25.48 2.47 8.19
C VAL A 123 25.57 3.70 7.29
N SER A 124 25.64 4.91 7.83
CA SER A 124 25.77 6.12 7.03
C SER A 124 27.09 6.12 6.25
N GLU A 125 28.19 5.75 6.91
CA GLU A 125 29.52 5.63 6.30
C GLU A 125 29.53 4.54 5.22
N ASP A 126 28.89 3.40 5.49
CA ASP A 126 28.73 2.30 4.51
C ASP A 126 27.94 2.75 3.28
N LEU A 127 26.83 3.49 3.46
CA LEU A 127 25.98 3.99 2.37
C LEU A 127 26.68 5.01 1.50
N GLU A 128 27.48 5.90 2.11
CA GLU A 128 28.28 6.87 1.36
C GLU A 128 29.34 6.15 0.52
N SER A 129 30.04 5.19 1.14
CA SER A 129 31.08 4.39 0.50
C SER A 129 30.57 3.53 -0.67
N CYS A 130 29.35 2.97 -0.59
CA CYS A 130 28.77 2.11 -1.64
C CYS A 130 27.73 2.81 -2.54
N SER A 131 27.63 4.14 -2.48
CA SER A 131 26.61 4.92 -3.18
C SER A 131 26.59 4.70 -4.70
N MET A 132 27.75 4.55 -5.34
CA MET A 132 27.85 4.31 -6.78
C MET A 132 27.37 2.91 -7.17
N GLU A 133 27.70 1.88 -6.38
CA GLU A 133 27.22 0.52 -6.60
C GLU A 133 25.71 0.43 -6.41
N MET A 134 25.16 1.13 -5.42
CA MET A 134 23.71 1.24 -5.22
C MET A 134 23.03 1.87 -6.43
N LEU A 135 23.60 2.92 -7.03
CA LEU A 135 23.05 3.53 -8.26
C LEU A 135 23.04 2.55 -9.43
N TRP A 136 24.13 1.79 -9.63
CA TRP A 136 24.17 0.73 -10.66
C TRP A 136 23.12 -0.35 -10.40
N LEU A 137 22.96 -0.78 -9.15
CA LEU A 137 21.92 -1.76 -8.78
C LEU A 137 20.50 -1.23 -9.01
N CYS A 138 20.25 0.05 -8.75
CA CYS A 138 18.98 0.70 -9.06
C CYS A 138 18.69 0.69 -10.58
N ALA A 139 19.70 0.98 -11.40
CA ALA A 139 19.58 0.91 -12.86
C ALA A 139 19.34 -0.53 -13.35
N ILE A 140 20.03 -1.51 -12.76
CA ILE A 140 19.84 -2.94 -13.02
C ILE A 140 18.42 -3.38 -12.64
N ALA A 141 17.90 -2.97 -11.48
CA ALA A 141 16.54 -3.27 -11.05
C ALA A 141 15.49 -2.74 -12.03
N PHE A 142 15.70 -1.51 -12.54
CA PHE A 142 14.85 -0.92 -13.57
C PHE A 142 14.92 -1.72 -14.88
N ALA A 143 16.12 -2.08 -15.34
CA ALA A 143 16.30 -2.90 -16.54
C ALA A 143 15.65 -4.28 -16.41
N PHE A 144 15.81 -4.98 -15.27
CA PHE A 144 15.17 -6.27 -15.02
C PHE A 144 13.65 -6.17 -14.92
N SER A 145 13.12 -5.08 -14.37
CA SER A 145 11.67 -4.83 -14.34
C SER A 145 11.11 -4.70 -15.75
N LEU A 146 11.76 -3.91 -16.62
CA LEU A 146 11.39 -3.81 -18.03
C LEU A 146 11.56 -5.15 -18.76
N LEU A 147 12.65 -5.87 -18.51
CA LEU A 147 12.89 -7.19 -19.09
C LEU A 147 11.76 -8.15 -18.72
N THR A 148 11.30 -8.14 -17.47
CA THR A 148 10.25 -9.04 -17.02
C THR A 148 8.91 -8.72 -17.69
N LEU A 149 8.59 -7.45 -17.93
CA LEU A 149 7.44 -7.08 -18.76
C LEU A 149 7.55 -7.61 -20.20
N VAL A 150 8.75 -7.56 -20.78
CA VAL A 150 9.01 -8.10 -22.12
C VAL A 150 8.90 -9.63 -22.12
N LEU A 151 9.39 -10.31 -21.08
CA LEU A 151 9.27 -11.77 -20.93
C LEU A 151 7.80 -12.21 -20.78
N LEU A 152 6.97 -11.44 -20.06
CA LEU A 152 5.53 -11.68 -19.95
C LEU A 152 4.80 -11.63 -21.29
N ARG A 153 5.35 -10.93 -22.30
CA ARG A 153 4.82 -10.94 -23.67
C ARG A 153 5.18 -12.20 -24.44
N PHE A 154 6.44 -12.63 -24.38
CA PHE A 154 6.96 -13.70 -25.25
C PHE A 154 6.68 -15.09 -24.71
N LEU A 155 6.71 -15.26 -23.39
CA LEU A 155 6.61 -16.56 -22.74
C LEU A 155 5.52 -16.63 -21.64
N PRO A 156 4.33 -16.02 -21.80
CA PRO A 156 3.31 -16.05 -20.74
C PRO A 156 2.89 -17.48 -20.39
N GLY A 157 2.83 -18.37 -21.38
CA GLY A 157 2.51 -19.78 -21.17
C GLY A 157 3.54 -20.50 -20.30
N PHE A 158 4.82 -20.37 -20.63
CA PHE A 158 5.90 -20.99 -19.87
C PHE A 158 5.94 -20.46 -18.43
N ILE A 159 5.85 -19.14 -18.27
CA ILE A 159 5.85 -18.49 -16.95
C ILE A 159 4.70 -19.06 -16.11
N VAL A 160 3.46 -19.04 -16.60
CA VAL A 160 2.30 -19.57 -15.85
C VAL A 160 2.50 -21.05 -15.44
N TRP A 161 3.04 -21.89 -16.32
CA TRP A 161 3.28 -23.30 -16.00
C TRP A 161 4.38 -23.51 -14.96
N VAL A 162 5.51 -22.79 -15.06
CA VAL A 162 6.58 -22.84 -14.05
C VAL A 162 6.05 -22.44 -12.69
N VAL A 163 5.25 -21.37 -12.67
CA VAL A 163 4.61 -20.81 -11.49
C VAL A 163 3.69 -21.84 -10.81
N LEU A 164 2.83 -22.51 -11.58
CA LEU A 164 1.93 -23.54 -11.05
C LEU A 164 2.68 -24.79 -10.59
N LEU A 165 3.71 -25.21 -11.33
CA LEU A 165 4.57 -26.32 -10.93
C LEU A 165 5.29 -26.00 -9.61
N ALA A 166 5.81 -24.79 -9.46
CA ALA A 166 6.49 -24.35 -8.24
C ALA A 166 5.56 -24.41 -7.02
N VAL A 167 4.28 -24.03 -7.14
CA VAL A 167 3.29 -24.16 -6.05
C VAL A 167 3.06 -25.60 -5.67
N ILE A 168 2.86 -26.48 -6.66
CA ILE A 168 2.66 -27.91 -6.41
C ILE A 168 3.89 -28.50 -5.70
N VAL A 169 5.09 -28.20 -6.19
CA VAL A 169 6.35 -28.64 -5.59
C VAL A 169 6.51 -28.11 -4.16
N ALA A 170 6.24 -26.83 -3.92
CA ALA A 170 6.33 -26.25 -2.57
C ALA A 170 5.34 -26.90 -1.59
N CYS A 171 4.08 -27.09 -1.98
CA CYS A 171 3.05 -27.73 -1.15
C CYS A 171 3.40 -29.20 -0.85
N THR A 172 3.87 -29.95 -1.86
CA THR A 172 4.26 -31.35 -1.71
C THR A 172 5.50 -31.50 -0.82
N VAL A 173 6.56 -30.71 -1.06
CA VAL A 173 7.77 -30.70 -0.23
C VAL A 173 7.47 -30.30 1.21
N GLY A 174 6.67 -29.25 1.42
CA GLY A 174 6.25 -28.82 2.77
C GLY A 174 5.45 -29.90 3.51
N THR A 175 4.56 -30.59 2.82
CA THR A 175 3.79 -31.70 3.39
C THR A 175 4.69 -32.88 3.75
N ILE A 176 5.61 -33.27 2.85
CA ILE A 176 6.59 -34.34 3.12
C ILE A 176 7.46 -33.98 4.32
N TRP A 177 7.95 -32.75 4.39
CA TRP A 177 8.79 -32.29 5.50
C TRP A 177 8.05 -32.38 6.85
N LEU A 178 6.77 -32.00 6.91
CA LEU A 178 5.95 -32.13 8.12
C LEU A 178 5.76 -33.59 8.55
N TRP A 179 5.52 -34.50 7.60
CA TRP A 179 5.42 -35.94 7.88
C TRP A 179 6.75 -36.52 8.40
N VAL A 180 7.87 -36.17 7.77
CA VAL A 180 9.20 -36.60 8.20
C VAL A 180 9.51 -36.06 9.61
N LYS A 181 9.18 -34.79 9.87
CA LYS A 181 9.41 -34.17 11.18
C LYS A 181 8.58 -34.84 12.28
N TRP A 182 7.32 -35.17 12.00
CA TRP A 182 6.48 -35.92 12.94
C TRP A 182 7.05 -37.30 13.23
N ASP A 183 7.48 -38.04 12.20
CA ASP A 183 8.07 -39.38 12.36
C ASP A 183 9.36 -39.34 13.18
N TRP A 184 10.22 -38.34 12.94
CA TRP A 184 11.45 -38.13 13.71
C TRP A 184 11.17 -37.83 15.19
N GLU A 185 10.24 -36.92 15.49
CA GLU A 185 9.90 -36.57 16.87
C GLU A 185 9.22 -37.75 17.59
N LYS A 186 8.41 -38.52 16.89
CA LYS A 186 7.76 -39.73 17.43
C LYS A 186 8.78 -40.81 17.79
N LYS A 187 9.81 -41.01 16.96
CA LYS A 187 10.88 -42.01 17.20
C LYS A 187 11.82 -41.61 18.34
N ASN A 188 12.07 -40.31 18.52
CA ASN A 188 12.93 -39.79 19.60
C ASN A 188 12.21 -39.62 20.94
N MET A 189 10.91 -39.94 21.00
CA MET A 189 10.13 -39.84 22.22
C MET A 189 10.39 -41.05 23.13
N SER A 190 10.93 -40.81 24.32
CA SER A 190 11.08 -41.83 25.36
C SER A 190 9.73 -42.32 25.89
N THR A 191 9.66 -43.56 26.36
CA THR A 191 8.44 -44.18 26.90
C THR A 191 7.88 -43.42 28.12
N GLU A 192 8.72 -42.65 28.82
CA GLU A 192 8.39 -41.79 29.96
C GLU A 192 8.26 -40.30 29.61
N ALA A 193 8.07 -39.96 28.33
CA ALA A 193 7.96 -38.58 27.91
C ALA A 193 6.76 -37.85 28.55
N GLY A 194 7.02 -36.71 29.20
CA GLY A 194 6.01 -35.88 29.85
C GLY A 194 4.94 -35.34 28.89
N GLU A 195 3.79 -34.93 29.44
CA GLU A 195 2.60 -34.50 28.67
C GLU A 195 2.90 -33.44 27.59
N GLY A 196 3.83 -32.51 27.85
CA GLY A 196 4.24 -31.50 26.88
C GLY A 196 4.92 -32.06 25.63
N ALA A 197 5.72 -33.13 25.74
CA ALA A 197 6.38 -33.76 24.59
C ALA A 197 5.39 -34.54 23.71
N LYS A 198 4.41 -35.21 24.34
CA LYS A 198 3.28 -35.85 23.66
C LYS A 198 2.43 -34.82 22.91
N MET A 199 2.13 -33.68 23.54
CA MET A 199 1.37 -32.60 22.92
C MET A 199 2.09 -32.00 21.69
N ARG A 200 3.41 -31.73 21.77
CA ARG A 200 4.18 -31.25 20.61
C ARG A 200 4.14 -32.21 19.42
N THR A 201 4.27 -33.50 19.67
CA THR A 201 4.22 -34.53 18.62
C THR A 201 2.84 -34.64 18.00
N ASN A 202 1.78 -34.59 18.82
CA ASN A 202 0.41 -34.55 18.31
C ASN A 202 0.13 -33.28 17.50
N ASN A 203 0.69 -32.13 17.88
CA ASN A 203 0.58 -30.90 17.10
C ASN A 203 1.20 -31.04 15.71
N TYR A 204 2.37 -31.65 15.58
CA TYR A 204 2.98 -31.94 14.28
C TYR A 204 2.12 -32.89 13.43
N LEU A 205 1.45 -33.87 14.04
CA LEU A 205 0.50 -34.74 13.34
C LEU A 205 -0.69 -33.93 12.81
N TYR A 206 -1.29 -33.07 13.63
CA TYR A 206 -2.40 -32.23 13.19
C TYR A 206 -1.98 -31.29 12.05
N TYR A 207 -0.79 -30.70 12.12
CA TYR A 207 -0.25 -29.88 11.03
C TYR A 207 0.01 -30.70 9.76
N ALA A 208 0.53 -31.92 9.85
CA ALA A 208 0.76 -32.79 8.70
C ALA A 208 -0.55 -33.20 8.01
N ILE A 209 -1.57 -33.59 8.79
CA ILE A 209 -2.90 -33.92 8.25
C ILE A 209 -3.54 -32.70 7.59
N ALA A 210 -3.52 -31.54 8.26
CA ALA A 210 -4.04 -30.30 7.67
C ALA A 210 -3.31 -29.94 6.37
N ALA A 211 -1.98 -30.05 6.33
CA ALA A 211 -1.17 -29.78 5.15
C ALA A 211 -1.46 -30.75 3.97
N THR A 212 -1.74 -32.03 4.25
CA THR A 212 -2.18 -32.97 3.19
C THR A 212 -3.52 -32.55 2.58
N GLY A 213 -4.50 -32.16 3.40
CA GLY A 213 -5.79 -31.67 2.93
C GLY A 213 -5.63 -30.42 2.06
N VAL A 214 -4.85 -29.44 2.53
CA VAL A 214 -4.53 -28.22 1.76
C VAL A 214 -3.86 -28.56 0.43
N THR A 215 -2.87 -29.46 0.42
CA THR A 215 -2.16 -29.84 -0.80
C THR A 215 -3.09 -30.51 -1.83
N ILE A 216 -4.00 -31.39 -1.38
CA ILE A 216 -5.01 -32.01 -2.26
C ILE A 216 -5.93 -30.93 -2.84
N ILE A 217 -6.43 -30.02 -2.00
CA ILE A 217 -7.31 -28.92 -2.45
C ILE A 217 -6.59 -28.05 -3.48
N VAL A 218 -5.34 -27.66 -3.22
CA VAL A 218 -4.53 -26.87 -4.15
C VAL A 218 -4.33 -27.61 -5.48
N CYS A 219 -3.97 -28.90 -5.44
CA CYS A 219 -3.84 -29.71 -6.66
C CYS A 219 -5.16 -29.79 -7.44
N LEU A 220 -6.29 -30.02 -6.78
CA LEU A 220 -7.61 -30.04 -7.42
C LEU A 220 -7.95 -28.69 -8.07
N ILE A 221 -7.69 -27.59 -7.37
CA ILE A 221 -7.88 -26.23 -7.90
C ILE A 221 -7.04 -26.04 -9.17
N VAL A 222 -5.74 -26.38 -9.14
CA VAL A 222 -4.87 -26.25 -10.32
C VAL A 222 -5.34 -27.12 -11.49
N LEU A 223 -5.82 -28.34 -11.21
CA LEU A 223 -6.37 -29.24 -12.23
C LEU A 223 -7.64 -28.67 -12.88
N VAL A 224 -8.56 -28.12 -12.10
CA VAL A 224 -9.78 -27.47 -12.60
C VAL A 224 -9.43 -26.21 -13.40
N MET A 225 -8.52 -25.39 -12.88
CA MET A 225 -8.09 -24.15 -13.53
C MET A 225 -7.26 -24.38 -14.80
N ARG A 226 -6.79 -25.61 -15.06
CA ARG A 226 -5.98 -25.95 -16.25
C ARG A 226 -6.61 -25.47 -17.56
N LYS A 227 -7.93 -25.61 -17.69
CA LYS A 227 -8.66 -25.15 -18.89
C LYS A 227 -8.70 -23.62 -18.99
N ARG A 228 -8.72 -22.92 -17.86
CA ARG A 228 -8.75 -21.44 -17.76
C ARG A 228 -7.40 -20.81 -18.02
N ILE A 229 -6.29 -21.49 -17.67
CA ILE A 229 -4.91 -21.01 -17.92
C ILE A 229 -4.73 -20.60 -19.39
N ARG A 230 -5.29 -21.37 -20.34
CA ARG A 230 -5.16 -21.05 -21.76
C ARG A 230 -5.72 -19.65 -22.07
N MET A 231 -6.84 -19.26 -21.45
CA MET A 231 -7.38 -17.91 -21.60
C MET A 231 -6.47 -16.86 -20.94
N VAL A 232 -6.02 -17.10 -19.71
CA VAL A 232 -5.11 -16.18 -19.00
C VAL A 232 -3.87 -15.90 -19.84
N VAL A 233 -3.25 -16.94 -20.39
CA VAL A 233 -2.08 -16.82 -21.27
C VAL A 233 -2.38 -15.97 -22.52
N GLN A 234 -3.57 -16.11 -23.12
CA GLN A 234 -3.96 -15.27 -24.26
C GLN A 234 -4.20 -13.81 -23.85
N LEU A 235 -4.84 -13.56 -22.71
CA LEU A 235 -5.05 -12.21 -22.18
C LEU A 235 -3.71 -11.51 -21.89
N PHE A 236 -2.77 -12.23 -21.29
CA PHE A 236 -1.40 -11.73 -21.06
C PHE A 236 -0.69 -11.42 -22.38
N ARG A 237 -0.82 -12.30 -23.38
CA ARG A 237 -0.23 -12.07 -24.71
C ARG A 237 -0.82 -10.81 -25.38
N GLU A 238 -2.13 -10.58 -25.28
CA GLU A 238 -2.75 -9.36 -25.81
C GLU A 238 -2.37 -8.12 -24.99
N ALA A 239 -2.27 -8.22 -23.66
CA ALA A 239 -1.78 -7.13 -22.83
C ALA A 239 -0.35 -6.71 -23.21
N GLY A 240 0.55 -7.69 -23.42
CA GLY A 240 1.90 -7.44 -23.92
C GLY A 240 1.93 -6.78 -25.31
N LYS A 241 0.97 -7.10 -26.20
CA LYS A 241 0.83 -6.40 -27.49
C LYS A 241 0.32 -4.97 -27.31
N ALA A 242 -0.65 -4.75 -26.42
CA ALA A 242 -1.18 -3.42 -26.14
C ALA A 242 -0.09 -2.49 -25.60
N ILE A 243 0.68 -2.94 -24.60
CA ILE A 243 1.81 -2.18 -24.02
C ILE A 243 2.90 -1.93 -25.07
N SER A 244 3.23 -2.91 -25.90
CA SER A 244 4.22 -2.73 -26.98
C SER A 244 3.78 -1.71 -28.03
N ASN A 245 2.48 -1.62 -28.32
CA ASN A 245 1.93 -0.65 -29.29
C ASN A 245 1.74 0.75 -28.66
N MET A 246 1.74 0.84 -27.33
CA MET A 246 1.57 2.07 -26.56
C MET A 246 2.63 2.17 -25.46
N PRO A 247 3.93 2.30 -25.82
CA PRO A 247 5.04 2.23 -24.86
C PRO A 247 4.98 3.31 -23.79
N PHE A 248 4.35 4.45 -24.09
CA PHE A 248 4.12 5.53 -23.13
C PHE A 248 3.23 5.13 -21.94
N LEU A 249 2.53 3.98 -21.96
CA LEU A 249 1.80 3.45 -20.79
C LEU A 249 2.75 3.17 -19.62
N LEU A 250 4.02 2.88 -19.91
CA LEU A 250 5.04 2.60 -18.90
C LEU A 250 5.52 3.87 -18.17
N LEU A 251 5.20 5.06 -18.69
CA LEU A 251 5.50 6.34 -18.02
C LEU A 251 4.44 6.72 -16.97
N GLU A 252 3.24 6.14 -17.07
CA GLU A 252 2.12 6.47 -16.18
C GLU A 252 2.42 6.28 -14.69
N PRO A 253 3.09 5.19 -14.23
CA PRO A 253 3.44 5.04 -12.82
C PRO A 253 4.35 6.16 -12.33
N VAL A 254 5.30 6.62 -13.15
CA VAL A 254 6.23 7.70 -12.78
C VAL A 254 5.44 8.97 -12.46
N LEU A 255 4.47 9.31 -13.29
CA LEU A 255 3.57 10.45 -13.04
C LEU A 255 2.77 10.27 -11.74
N THR A 256 2.26 9.07 -11.49
CA THR A 256 1.55 8.73 -10.24
C THR A 256 2.45 8.88 -9.02
N PHE A 257 3.70 8.37 -9.06
CA PHE A 257 4.63 8.48 -7.92
C PHE A 257 5.00 9.93 -7.63
N VAL A 258 5.32 10.72 -8.67
CA VAL A 258 5.61 12.14 -8.50
C VAL A 258 4.41 12.86 -7.89
N SER A 259 3.21 12.56 -8.36
CA SER A 259 1.97 13.14 -7.85
C SER A 259 1.69 12.73 -6.39
N ILE A 260 1.88 11.46 -6.04
CA ILE A 260 1.73 10.97 -4.66
C ILE A 260 2.80 11.59 -3.74
N ALA A 261 4.05 11.68 -4.19
CA ALA A 261 5.12 12.33 -3.44
C ALA A 261 4.78 13.80 -3.16
N ALA A 262 4.25 14.53 -4.15
CA ALA A 262 3.77 15.89 -3.95
C ALA A 262 2.64 15.96 -2.91
N VAL A 263 1.69 15.02 -2.94
CA VAL A 263 0.62 14.93 -1.93
C VAL A 263 1.16 14.62 -0.54
N ILE A 264 2.19 13.76 -0.41
CA ILE A 264 2.85 13.49 0.88
C ILE A 264 3.53 14.75 1.41
N VAL A 265 4.26 15.48 0.56
CA VAL A 265 4.89 16.76 0.94
C VAL A 265 3.85 17.77 1.41
N LEU A 266 2.75 17.93 0.66
CA LEU A 266 1.64 18.81 1.04
C LEU A 266 1.00 18.37 2.36
N TYR A 267 0.77 17.07 2.56
CA TYR A 267 0.21 16.54 3.79
C TYR A 267 1.10 16.85 5.00
N VAL A 268 2.41 16.63 4.88
CA VAL A 268 3.39 16.96 5.94
C VAL A 268 3.40 18.46 6.20
N TYR A 269 3.43 19.28 5.15
CA TYR A 269 3.39 20.74 5.25
C TYR A 269 2.13 21.21 6.00
N PHE A 270 0.94 20.79 5.59
CA PHE A 270 -0.30 21.16 6.26
C PHE A 270 -0.37 20.60 7.69
N THR A 271 0.15 19.39 7.93
CA THR A 271 0.22 18.83 9.29
C THR A 271 1.10 19.67 10.19
N MET A 272 2.27 20.12 9.73
CA MET A 272 3.13 21.03 10.51
C MET A 272 2.41 22.34 10.84
N TRP A 273 1.70 22.94 9.88
CA TRP A 273 0.91 24.15 10.13
C TRP A 273 -0.22 23.93 11.14
N VAL A 274 -1.01 22.87 10.96
CA VAL A 274 -2.10 22.51 11.89
C VAL A 274 -1.55 22.25 13.28
N GLU A 275 -0.44 21.51 13.39
CA GLU A 275 0.16 21.20 14.68
C GLU A 275 0.74 22.44 15.38
N SER A 276 1.23 23.41 14.62
CA SER A 276 1.82 24.66 15.13
C SER A 276 0.79 25.71 15.56
N SER A 277 -0.46 25.52 15.13
CA SER A 277 -1.55 26.43 15.43
C SER A 277 -2.09 26.22 16.86
N GLY A 278 -2.54 27.30 17.48
CA GLY A 278 -3.16 27.28 18.79
C GLY A 278 -3.43 28.70 19.29
N MET A 279 -4.41 28.84 20.17
CA MET A 279 -4.66 30.09 20.88
C MET A 279 -3.81 30.12 22.14
N LEU A 280 -3.18 31.26 22.39
CA LEU A 280 -2.35 31.43 23.56
C LEU A 280 -3.23 31.61 24.80
N LYS A 281 -3.03 30.76 25.82
CA LYS A 281 -3.67 30.87 27.14
C LYS A 281 -2.61 30.87 28.22
N VAL A 282 -2.73 31.79 29.18
CA VAL A 282 -1.86 31.86 30.35
C VAL A 282 -2.49 31.02 31.47
N GLU A 283 -1.72 30.08 32.01
CA GLU A 283 -2.11 29.24 33.15
C GLU A 283 -1.88 29.98 34.49
N ASN A 284 -2.44 29.46 35.58
CA ASN A 284 -2.36 30.06 36.92
C ASN A 284 -0.91 30.25 37.42
N ASN A 285 0.02 29.43 36.93
CA ASN A 285 1.45 29.52 37.25
C ASN A 285 2.21 30.55 36.39
N GLN A 286 1.50 31.48 35.72
CA GLN A 286 2.05 32.49 34.80
C GLN A 286 2.74 31.91 33.55
N SER A 287 2.60 30.60 33.29
CA SER A 287 3.11 29.95 32.08
C SER A 287 2.09 30.04 30.94
N ALA A 288 2.55 30.40 29.75
CA ALA A 288 1.73 30.50 28.56
C ALA A 288 1.81 29.21 27.73
N LYS A 289 0.67 28.73 27.26
CA LYS A 289 0.54 27.50 26.46
C LYS A 289 -0.41 27.72 25.29
N TYR A 290 -0.05 27.15 24.14
CA TYR A 290 -0.94 27.13 22.98
C TYR A 290 -1.96 26.00 23.14
N VAL A 291 -3.23 26.38 23.29
CA VAL A 291 -4.36 25.47 23.38
C VAL A 291 -5.09 25.46 22.04
N LYS A 292 -5.38 24.26 21.53
CA LYS A 292 -6.11 24.08 20.27
C LYS A 292 -7.61 24.07 20.55
N ASP A 293 -8.36 24.79 19.73
CA ASP A 293 -9.83 24.72 19.73
C ASP A 293 -10.31 23.44 19.03
N THR A 294 -11.58 23.11 19.24
CA THR A 294 -12.33 22.04 18.59
C THR A 294 -12.18 22.05 17.06
N THR A 295 -12.25 23.22 16.42
CA THR A 295 -12.06 23.37 14.96
C THR A 295 -10.65 22.99 14.52
N MET A 296 -9.62 23.36 15.28
CA MET A 296 -8.22 23.00 14.98
C MET A 296 -8.01 21.49 15.13
N LEU A 297 -8.62 20.89 16.16
CA LEU A 297 -8.58 19.44 16.37
C LEU A 297 -9.30 18.68 15.25
N PHE A 298 -10.44 19.19 14.78
CA PHE A 298 -11.16 18.62 13.63
C PHE A 298 -10.34 18.73 12.34
N THR A 299 -9.64 19.86 12.14
CA THR A 299 -8.79 20.09 10.94
C THR A 299 -7.70 19.03 10.80
N ARG A 300 -7.15 18.51 11.90
CA ARG A 300 -6.18 17.40 11.89
C ARG A 300 -6.75 16.15 11.22
N TRP A 301 -7.96 15.77 11.58
CA TRP A 301 -8.64 14.61 11.01
C TRP A 301 -9.08 14.85 9.57
N TYR A 302 -9.56 16.05 9.27
CA TYR A 302 -9.87 16.47 7.91
C TYR A 302 -8.64 16.40 6.99
N ASN A 303 -7.48 16.88 7.42
CA ASN A 303 -6.23 16.81 6.65
C ASN A 303 -5.82 15.35 6.36
N LEU A 304 -6.02 14.44 7.33
CA LEU A 304 -5.77 13.02 7.13
C LEU A 304 -6.76 12.38 6.14
N LEU A 305 -8.05 12.73 6.21
CA LEU A 305 -9.04 12.27 5.22
C LEU A 305 -8.71 12.80 3.82
N ALA A 306 -8.32 14.07 3.71
CA ALA A 306 -7.90 14.69 2.45
C ALA A 306 -6.68 13.99 1.86
N PHE A 307 -5.68 13.63 2.68
CA PHE A 307 -4.52 12.85 2.26
C PHE A 307 -4.91 11.51 1.62
N PHE A 308 -5.76 10.73 2.30
CA PHE A 308 -6.24 9.47 1.73
C PHE A 308 -7.03 9.69 0.44
N TRP A 309 -7.87 10.71 0.39
CA TRP A 309 -8.67 11.03 -0.78
C TRP A 309 -7.81 11.40 -1.98
N PHE A 310 -6.84 12.30 -1.82
CA PHE A 310 -5.94 12.68 -2.92
C PHE A 310 -5.07 11.51 -3.41
N CYS A 311 -4.61 10.64 -2.51
CA CYS A 311 -3.89 9.43 -2.92
C CYS A 311 -4.78 8.51 -3.76
N GLN A 312 -6.01 8.23 -3.32
CA GLN A 312 -6.97 7.42 -4.08
C GLN A 312 -7.40 8.09 -5.39
N PHE A 313 -7.48 9.42 -5.41
CA PHE A 313 -7.82 10.19 -6.60
C PHE A 313 -6.74 10.04 -7.68
N ILE A 314 -5.47 10.21 -7.32
CA ILE A 314 -4.34 10.04 -8.26
C ILE A 314 -4.30 8.61 -8.81
N ILE A 315 -4.45 7.59 -7.95
CA ILE A 315 -4.52 6.19 -8.38
C ILE A 315 -5.72 5.95 -9.31
N GLY A 316 -6.88 6.55 -9.00
CA GLY A 316 -8.06 6.48 -9.85
C GLY A 316 -7.89 7.15 -11.21
N CYS A 317 -7.15 8.27 -11.28
CA CYS A 317 -6.77 8.92 -12.53
C CYS A 317 -5.93 7.98 -13.39
N GLN A 318 -4.90 7.36 -12.82
CA GLN A 318 -4.08 6.36 -13.51
C GLN A 318 -4.94 5.22 -14.06
N HIS A 319 -5.86 4.66 -13.26
CA HIS A 319 -6.73 3.58 -13.70
C HIS A 319 -7.60 4.01 -14.90
N MET A 320 -8.19 5.20 -14.85
CA MET A 320 -9.02 5.74 -15.93
C MET A 320 -8.21 5.98 -17.21
N VAL A 321 -6.99 6.53 -17.11
CA VAL A 321 -6.12 6.81 -18.26
C VAL A 321 -5.71 5.53 -18.96
N ILE A 322 -5.21 4.54 -18.20
CA ILE A 322 -4.81 3.23 -18.73
C ILE A 322 -6.02 2.54 -19.37
N ALA A 323 -7.16 2.52 -18.67
CA ALA A 323 -8.36 1.86 -19.17
C ALA A 323 -8.84 2.48 -20.50
N GLY A 324 -8.91 3.81 -20.59
CA GLY A 324 -9.34 4.49 -21.81
C GLY A 324 -8.38 4.30 -22.98
N ALA A 325 -7.07 4.28 -22.72
CA ALA A 325 -6.06 4.02 -23.76
C ALA A 325 -6.15 2.57 -24.27
N VAL A 326 -6.29 1.60 -23.36
CA VAL A 326 -6.39 0.17 -23.69
C VAL A 326 -7.72 -0.15 -24.38
N ALA A 327 -8.84 0.42 -23.94
CA ALA A 327 -10.12 0.29 -24.61
C ALA A 327 -10.08 0.88 -26.03
N CYS A 328 -9.51 2.07 -26.19
CA CYS A 328 -9.31 2.69 -27.50
C CYS A 328 -8.43 1.79 -28.41
N TRP A 329 -7.36 1.21 -27.86
CA TRP A 329 -6.54 0.24 -28.57
C TRP A 329 -7.33 -1.00 -28.95
N PHE A 330 -8.07 -1.61 -28.03
CA PHE A 330 -8.80 -2.85 -28.23
C PHE A 330 -9.82 -2.72 -29.38
N PHE A 331 -10.68 -1.70 -29.33
CA PHE A 331 -11.75 -1.47 -30.31
C PHE A 331 -11.29 -0.77 -31.60
N THR A 332 -10.00 -0.46 -31.76
CA THR A 332 -9.47 0.01 -33.05
C THR A 332 -9.06 -1.17 -33.91
N ARG A 333 -9.69 -1.37 -35.08
CA ARG A 333 -9.34 -2.49 -35.99
C ARG A 333 -7.92 -2.37 -36.55
N ASN A 334 -7.59 -1.22 -37.14
CA ASN A 334 -6.27 -0.99 -37.72
C ASN A 334 -5.38 -0.22 -36.73
N LYS A 335 -4.47 -0.94 -36.07
CA LYS A 335 -3.57 -0.38 -35.06
C LYS A 335 -2.56 0.63 -35.63
N SER A 336 -2.38 0.72 -36.95
CA SER A 336 -1.54 1.76 -37.58
C SER A 336 -2.20 3.16 -37.57
N LYS A 337 -3.53 3.23 -37.42
CA LYS A 337 -4.28 4.48 -37.29
C LYS A 337 -4.39 4.96 -35.84
N LEU A 338 -3.74 4.26 -34.92
CA LEU A 338 -3.73 4.60 -33.52
C LEU A 338 -2.81 5.81 -33.35
N GLY A 339 -3.38 6.99 -33.11
CA GLY A 339 -2.63 8.22 -32.87
C GLY A 339 -1.93 8.18 -31.51
N SER A 340 -2.30 9.06 -30.58
CA SER A 340 -1.87 8.97 -29.18
C SER A 340 -3.05 8.65 -28.26
N PRO A 341 -3.39 7.37 -28.04
CA PRO A 341 -4.49 6.96 -27.16
C PRO A 341 -4.34 7.44 -25.73
N ILE A 342 -3.10 7.51 -25.24
CA ILE A 342 -2.82 7.93 -23.86
C ILE A 342 -3.11 9.41 -23.69
N LEU A 343 -2.58 10.27 -24.58
CA LEU A 343 -2.87 11.71 -24.52
C LEU A 343 -4.37 11.98 -24.69
N LYS A 344 -5.03 11.23 -25.58
CA LYS A 344 -6.49 11.32 -25.74
C LYS A 344 -7.23 10.89 -24.48
N SER A 345 -6.82 9.79 -23.86
CA SER A 345 -7.42 9.28 -22.61
C SER A 345 -7.22 10.25 -21.45
N PHE A 346 -6.02 10.86 -21.35
CA PHE A 346 -5.70 11.89 -20.38
C PHE A 346 -6.53 13.16 -20.60
N GLY A 347 -6.68 13.61 -21.85
CA GLY A 347 -7.57 14.72 -22.20
C GLY A 347 -9.04 14.43 -21.85
N ASN A 348 -9.51 13.20 -22.10
CA ASN A 348 -10.86 12.78 -21.72
C ASN A 348 -11.04 12.73 -20.20
N LEU A 349 -10.03 12.28 -19.45
CA LEU A 349 -10.04 12.31 -17.98
C LEU A 349 -10.26 13.73 -17.47
N LEU A 350 -9.41 14.67 -17.90
CA LEU A 350 -9.46 16.06 -17.45
C LEU A 350 -10.75 16.77 -17.86
N ARG A 351 -11.26 16.49 -19.06
CA ARG A 351 -12.44 17.18 -19.59
C ARG A 351 -13.77 16.61 -19.09
N TYR A 352 -13.87 15.29 -18.90
CA TYR A 352 -15.15 14.62 -18.70
C TYR A 352 -15.22 13.75 -17.44
N HIS A 353 -14.12 13.14 -16.97
CA HIS A 353 -14.19 12.07 -15.95
C HIS A 353 -13.61 12.42 -14.57
N MET A 354 -13.13 13.65 -14.36
CA MET A 354 -12.62 14.07 -13.03
C MET A 354 -13.65 13.88 -11.91
N GLY A 355 -14.92 14.21 -12.16
CA GLY A 355 -15.99 14.02 -11.17
C GLY A 355 -16.26 12.56 -10.84
N THR A 356 -16.22 11.66 -11.84
CA THR A 356 -16.37 10.22 -11.63
C THR A 356 -15.24 9.66 -10.78
N VAL A 357 -14.00 10.05 -11.08
CA VAL A 357 -12.82 9.62 -10.31
C VAL A 357 -12.84 10.21 -8.90
N ALA A 358 -13.24 11.47 -8.74
CA ALA A 358 -13.39 12.11 -7.43
C ALA A 358 -14.39 11.37 -6.54
N LEU A 359 -15.56 10.99 -7.07
CA LEU A 359 -16.57 10.25 -6.33
C LEU A 359 -16.07 8.84 -5.95
N GLY A 360 -15.53 8.07 -6.89
CA GLY A 360 -15.05 6.71 -6.63
C GLY A 360 -13.89 6.67 -5.64
N SER A 361 -12.94 7.59 -5.76
CA SER A 361 -11.81 7.71 -4.82
C SER A 361 -12.23 8.17 -3.42
N PHE A 362 -13.23 9.04 -3.32
CA PHE A 362 -13.74 9.50 -2.03
C PHE A 362 -14.35 8.36 -1.21
N ILE A 363 -15.14 7.48 -1.85
CA ILE A 363 -15.76 6.32 -1.18
C ILE A 363 -14.69 5.41 -0.57
N ILE A 364 -13.61 5.13 -1.31
CA ILE A 364 -12.48 4.32 -0.80
C ILE A 364 -11.78 5.04 0.35
N ALA A 365 -11.52 6.33 0.21
CA ALA A 365 -10.82 7.13 1.21
C ALA A 365 -11.56 7.22 2.55
N VAL A 366 -12.89 7.32 2.53
CA VAL A 366 -13.70 7.29 3.76
C VAL A 366 -13.52 5.96 4.51
N VAL A 367 -13.54 4.84 3.81
CA VAL A 367 -13.33 3.51 4.45
C VAL A 367 -11.91 3.37 4.98
N GLN A 368 -10.90 3.84 4.24
CA GLN A 368 -9.51 3.88 4.70
C GLN A 368 -9.33 4.74 5.96
N PHE A 369 -9.98 5.90 5.98
CA PHE A 369 -9.98 6.79 7.14
C PHE A 369 -10.63 6.11 8.35
N LEU A 370 -11.83 5.53 8.21
CA LEU A 370 -12.53 4.82 9.29
C LEU A 370 -11.71 3.64 9.84
N ARG A 371 -11.10 2.85 8.96
CA ARG A 371 -10.21 1.74 9.34
C ARG A 371 -9.00 2.24 10.14
N THR A 372 -8.38 3.32 9.68
CA THR A 372 -7.25 3.96 10.37
C THR A 372 -7.67 4.49 11.74
N MET A 373 -8.86 5.11 11.85
CA MET A 373 -9.39 5.60 13.13
C MET A 373 -9.58 4.46 14.12
N LEU A 374 -10.19 3.36 13.68
CA LEU A 374 -10.40 2.20 14.52
C LEU A 374 -9.05 1.60 14.99
N LYS A 375 -8.03 1.59 14.13
CA LYS A 375 -6.69 1.07 14.47
C LYS A 375 -5.99 1.96 15.49
N LEU A 376 -6.13 3.28 15.37
CA LEU A 376 -5.62 4.23 16.36
C LEU A 376 -6.35 4.09 17.70
N LEU A 377 -7.68 3.93 17.69
CA LEU A 377 -8.46 3.70 18.90
C LEU A 377 -8.02 2.41 19.62
N MET A 378 -7.80 1.32 18.87
CA MET A 378 -7.26 0.07 19.42
C MET A 378 -5.91 0.28 20.09
N TYR A 379 -5.03 1.07 19.47
CA TYR A 379 -3.72 1.37 20.04
C TYR A 379 -3.84 2.11 21.37
N TYR A 380 -4.70 3.13 21.46
CA TYR A 380 -4.89 3.91 22.68
C TYR A 380 -5.55 3.15 23.83
N VAL A 381 -6.48 2.24 23.53
CA VAL A 381 -7.26 1.54 24.57
C VAL A 381 -6.57 0.23 25.01
N ARG A 382 -5.45 -0.16 24.39
CA ARG A 382 -4.81 -1.48 24.54
C ARG A 382 -4.51 -1.89 25.99
N GLU A 383 -4.12 -0.95 26.85
CA GLU A 383 -3.80 -1.22 28.27
C GLU A 383 -5.02 -1.55 29.14
N ARG A 384 -6.24 -1.25 28.66
CA ARG A 384 -7.50 -1.41 29.40
C ARG A 384 -8.37 -2.54 28.84
N GLN A 385 -7.90 -3.34 27.88
CA GLN A 385 -8.75 -4.30 27.15
C GLN A 385 -8.81 -5.69 27.80
N ASN A 386 -10.04 -6.21 27.90
CA ASN A 386 -10.30 -7.64 28.10
C ASN A 386 -10.23 -8.38 26.76
N ARG A 387 -9.92 -9.69 26.78
CA ARG A 387 -9.79 -10.54 25.58
C ARG A 387 -10.97 -10.42 24.59
N PHE A 388 -12.19 -10.24 25.11
CA PHE A 388 -13.40 -10.07 24.30
C PHE A 388 -13.38 -8.78 23.47
N THR A 389 -12.98 -7.65 24.06
CA THR A 389 -12.89 -6.35 23.38
C THR A 389 -11.82 -6.37 22.30
N THR A 390 -10.67 -7.01 22.56
CA THR A 390 -9.61 -7.20 21.57
C THR A 390 -10.10 -8.03 20.38
N CYS A 391 -10.84 -9.12 20.64
CA CYS A 391 -11.43 -9.95 19.58
C CYS A 391 -12.41 -9.16 18.69
N ILE A 392 -13.30 -8.36 19.28
CA ILE A 392 -14.22 -7.49 18.51
C ILE A 392 -13.44 -6.53 17.61
N PHE A 393 -12.43 -5.87 18.17
CA PHE A 393 -11.63 -4.92 17.41
C PHE A 393 -10.89 -5.57 16.24
N GLU A 394 -10.28 -6.73 16.44
CA GLU A 394 -9.65 -7.50 15.38
C GLU A 394 -10.64 -7.95 14.30
N CYS A 395 -11.84 -8.40 14.70
CA CYS A 395 -12.92 -8.77 13.78
C CYS A 395 -13.37 -7.56 12.94
N CYS A 396 -13.64 -6.41 13.57
CA CYS A 396 -14.03 -5.18 12.87
C CYS A 396 -12.92 -4.69 11.91
N GLN A 397 -11.65 -4.78 12.30
CA GLN A 397 -10.53 -4.46 11.42
C GLN A 397 -10.49 -5.37 10.19
N CYS A 398 -10.68 -6.67 10.38
CA CYS A 398 -10.74 -7.63 9.29
C CYS A 398 -11.91 -7.31 8.33
N CYS A 399 -13.12 -7.07 8.87
CA CYS A 399 -14.30 -6.72 8.07
C CYS A 399 -14.10 -5.43 7.27
N LEU A 400 -13.57 -4.37 7.88
CA LEU A 400 -13.28 -3.11 7.20
C LEU A 400 -12.20 -3.26 6.13
N GLN A 401 -11.18 -4.08 6.38
CA GLN A 401 -10.16 -4.38 5.39
C GLN A 401 -10.72 -5.15 4.19
N CYS A 402 -11.57 -6.15 4.42
CA CYS A 402 -12.28 -6.87 3.35
C CYS A 402 -13.19 -5.92 2.56
N PHE A 403 -13.92 -5.05 3.24
CA PHE A 403 -14.80 -4.07 2.60
C PHE A 403 -14.02 -3.05 1.77
N GLU A 404 -12.89 -2.54 2.28
CA GLU A 404 -11.97 -1.67 1.54
C GLU A 404 -11.50 -2.35 0.24
N LYS A 405 -11.07 -3.62 0.32
CA LYS A 405 -10.60 -4.38 -0.85
C LYS A 405 -11.70 -4.62 -1.87
N PHE A 406 -12.90 -4.95 -1.41
CA PHE A 406 -14.06 -5.11 -2.28
C PHE A 406 -14.41 -3.80 -2.99
N LEU A 407 -14.42 -2.66 -2.27
CA LEU A 407 -14.67 -1.35 -2.87
C LEU A 407 -13.58 -0.94 -3.88
N GLN A 408 -12.30 -1.20 -3.57
CA GLN A 408 -11.20 -0.98 -4.52
C GLN A 408 -11.42 -1.78 -5.81
N TYR A 409 -11.77 -3.07 -5.67
CA TYR A 409 -12.08 -3.93 -6.82
C TYR A 409 -13.26 -3.41 -7.63
N LEU A 410 -14.40 -3.09 -6.99
CA LEU A 410 -15.58 -2.59 -7.69
C LEU A 410 -15.30 -1.25 -8.40
N THR A 411 -14.63 -0.33 -7.72
CA THR A 411 -14.31 1.01 -8.23
C THR A 411 -13.37 0.95 -9.43
N ARG A 412 -12.34 0.09 -9.38
CA ARG A 412 -11.43 -0.15 -10.51
C ARG A 412 -12.18 -0.64 -11.74
N ASN A 413 -13.05 -1.63 -11.59
CA ASN A 413 -13.85 -2.17 -12.69
C ASN A 413 -14.89 -1.14 -13.20
N ALA A 414 -15.45 -0.31 -12.32
CA ALA A 414 -16.33 0.78 -12.70
C ALA A 414 -15.60 1.82 -13.56
N TYR A 415 -14.36 2.19 -13.21
CA TYR A 415 -13.54 3.09 -14.04
C TYR A 415 -13.28 2.52 -15.43
N ILE A 416 -13.04 1.22 -15.55
CA ILE A 416 -12.88 0.56 -16.85
C ILE A 416 -14.16 0.70 -17.70
N MET A 417 -15.34 0.40 -17.13
CA MET A 417 -16.61 0.56 -17.84
C MET A 417 -16.92 2.03 -18.19
N THR A 418 -16.61 2.97 -17.30
CA THR A 418 -16.74 4.41 -17.60
C THR A 418 -15.82 4.82 -18.74
N ALA A 419 -14.58 4.33 -18.77
CA ALA A 419 -13.64 4.64 -19.85
C ALA A 419 -14.11 4.08 -21.21
N MET A 420 -14.84 2.95 -21.22
CA MET A 420 -15.38 2.34 -22.43
C MET A 420 -16.65 3.04 -22.94
N HIS A 421 -17.62 3.33 -22.07
CA HIS A 421 -18.95 3.81 -22.49
C HIS A 421 -19.22 5.29 -22.17
N GLY A 422 -18.42 5.92 -21.31
CA GLY A 422 -18.69 7.26 -20.79
C GLY A 422 -19.81 7.31 -19.75
N ASP A 423 -20.22 6.16 -19.18
CA ASP A 423 -21.29 6.07 -18.20
C ASP A 423 -20.90 6.64 -16.82
N PRO A 424 -21.86 7.22 -16.06
CA PRO A 424 -21.60 7.69 -14.69
C PRO A 424 -21.28 6.53 -13.75
N PHE A 425 -20.53 6.84 -12.66
CA PHE A 425 -19.89 5.87 -11.77
C PHE A 425 -20.79 4.70 -11.34
N CYS A 426 -21.98 4.96 -10.79
CA CYS A 426 -22.86 3.92 -10.27
C CYS A 426 -23.42 3.01 -11.38
N LYS A 427 -23.73 3.58 -12.55
CA LYS A 427 -24.22 2.81 -13.71
C LYS A 427 -23.10 1.93 -14.26
N ALA A 428 -21.91 2.50 -14.43
CA ALA A 428 -20.71 1.79 -14.86
C ALA A 428 -20.34 0.65 -13.90
N GLY A 429 -20.39 0.90 -12.58
CA GLY A 429 -20.14 -0.11 -11.55
C GLY A 429 -21.17 -1.24 -11.56
N LYS A 430 -22.45 -0.95 -11.77
CA LYS A 430 -23.50 -1.97 -11.91
C LYS A 430 -23.26 -2.85 -13.15
N ASN A 431 -22.91 -2.24 -14.27
CA ASN A 431 -22.62 -2.97 -15.52
C ASN A 431 -21.37 -3.83 -15.37
N ALA A 432 -20.30 -3.27 -14.78
CA ALA A 432 -19.07 -3.99 -14.48
C ALA A 432 -19.34 -5.21 -13.60
N PHE A 433 -20.06 -5.03 -12.50
CA PHE A 433 -20.41 -6.11 -11.58
C PHE A 433 -21.20 -7.21 -12.28
N ARG A 434 -22.23 -6.85 -13.06
CA ARG A 434 -23.03 -7.80 -13.84
C ARG A 434 -22.16 -8.63 -14.80
N LEU A 435 -21.30 -7.97 -15.57
CA LEU A 435 -20.45 -8.62 -16.57
C LEU A 435 -19.47 -9.61 -15.92
N LEU A 436 -18.95 -9.24 -14.74
CA LEU A 436 -18.03 -10.07 -13.96
C LEU A 436 -18.74 -11.25 -13.29
N THR A 437 -19.92 -11.04 -12.69
CA THR A 437 -20.67 -12.14 -12.04
C THR A 437 -21.21 -13.15 -13.02
N ASN A 438 -21.60 -12.74 -14.23
CA ASN A 438 -22.04 -13.64 -15.29
C ASN A 438 -20.94 -14.61 -15.75
N ASN A 439 -19.67 -14.30 -15.43
CA ASN A 439 -18.51 -15.09 -15.81
C ASN A 439 -17.63 -15.41 -14.58
N ALA A 440 -18.22 -15.53 -13.39
CA ALA A 440 -17.52 -15.48 -12.11
C ALA A 440 -16.29 -16.42 -12.01
N LEU A 441 -16.39 -17.70 -12.39
CA LEU A 441 -15.23 -18.60 -12.32
C LEU A 441 -14.13 -18.26 -13.33
N ARG A 442 -14.49 -17.73 -14.50
CA ARG A 442 -13.50 -17.22 -15.47
C ARG A 442 -12.78 -16.01 -14.89
N VAL A 443 -13.52 -15.06 -14.31
CA VAL A 443 -12.96 -13.88 -13.63
C VAL A 443 -12.03 -14.31 -12.50
N PHE A 444 -12.51 -15.20 -11.62
CA PHE A 444 -11.76 -15.69 -10.48
C PHE A 444 -10.45 -16.35 -10.92
N ALA A 445 -10.49 -17.19 -11.96
CA ALA A 445 -9.29 -17.84 -12.47
C ALA A 445 -8.29 -16.86 -13.09
N ILE A 446 -8.76 -15.83 -13.79
CA ILE A 446 -7.90 -14.80 -14.38
C ILE A 446 -7.23 -13.97 -13.29
N ASN A 447 -8.01 -13.49 -12.33
CA ASN A 447 -7.47 -12.65 -11.26
C ASN A 447 -6.51 -13.45 -10.37
N SER A 448 -6.88 -14.64 -9.92
CA SER A 448 -6.01 -15.44 -9.04
C SER A 448 -4.71 -15.90 -9.71
N VAL A 449 -4.75 -16.45 -10.93
CA VAL A 449 -3.52 -16.88 -11.64
C VAL A 449 -2.71 -15.66 -12.07
N GLY A 450 -3.38 -14.62 -12.57
CA GLY A 450 -2.74 -13.40 -13.02
C GLY A 450 -1.99 -12.70 -11.90
N ASP A 451 -2.65 -12.47 -10.76
CA ASP A 451 -2.05 -11.87 -9.57
C ASP A 451 -0.84 -12.66 -9.09
N PHE A 452 -0.96 -13.99 -9.07
CA PHE A 452 0.14 -14.86 -8.63
C PHE A 452 1.36 -14.78 -9.56
N VAL A 453 1.13 -14.78 -10.88
CA VAL A 453 2.20 -14.59 -11.89
C VAL A 453 2.86 -13.22 -11.73
N LEU A 454 2.08 -12.16 -11.52
CA LEU A 454 2.61 -10.81 -11.33
C LEU A 454 3.36 -10.68 -10.01
N ILE A 455 2.94 -11.35 -8.94
CA ILE A 455 3.68 -11.41 -7.68
C ILE A 455 5.03 -12.09 -7.87
N LEU A 456 5.06 -13.24 -8.55
CA LEU A 456 6.32 -13.95 -8.80
C LEU A 456 7.25 -13.16 -9.72
N ALA A 457 6.70 -12.42 -10.67
CA ALA A 457 7.47 -11.48 -11.47
C ALA A 457 8.12 -10.38 -10.60
N LYS A 458 7.41 -9.83 -9.59
CA LYS A 458 7.98 -8.87 -8.62
C LYS A 458 9.08 -9.51 -7.77
N VAL A 459 8.83 -10.71 -7.24
CA VAL A 459 9.79 -11.46 -6.41
C VAL A 459 11.06 -11.78 -7.20
N PHE A 460 10.91 -12.21 -8.46
CA PHE A 460 12.04 -12.50 -9.35
C PHE A 460 12.96 -11.27 -9.51
N VAL A 461 12.39 -10.09 -9.79
CA VAL A 461 13.18 -8.84 -9.91
C VAL A 461 13.94 -8.53 -8.63
N VAL A 462 13.28 -8.64 -7.47
CA VAL A 462 13.92 -8.37 -6.16
C VAL A 462 15.04 -9.37 -5.89
N VAL A 463 14.79 -10.66 -6.07
CA VAL A 463 15.77 -11.73 -5.82
C VAL A 463 16.99 -11.54 -6.72
N VAL A 464 16.81 -11.38 -8.02
CA VAL A 464 17.94 -11.19 -8.95
C VAL A 464 18.73 -9.93 -8.60
N THR A 465 18.06 -8.81 -8.28
CA THR A 465 18.74 -7.58 -7.87
C THR A 465 19.55 -7.78 -6.58
N CYS A 466 18.99 -8.47 -5.58
CA CYS A 466 19.68 -8.77 -4.34
C CYS A 466 20.86 -9.75 -4.53
N LEU A 467 20.74 -10.76 -5.40
CA LEU A 467 21.83 -11.68 -5.74
C LEU A 467 23.01 -10.93 -6.39
N VAL A 468 22.72 -10.08 -7.38
CA VAL A 468 23.74 -9.22 -8.01
C VAL A 468 24.32 -8.23 -6.99
N GLY A 469 23.47 -7.69 -6.09
CA GLY A 469 23.89 -6.82 -5.01
C GLY A 469 24.84 -7.47 -4.02
N MET A 470 24.58 -8.73 -3.62
CA MET A 470 25.50 -9.50 -2.78
C MET A 470 26.85 -9.65 -3.45
N GLU A 471 26.89 -10.03 -4.72
CA GLU A 471 28.15 -10.22 -5.47
C GLU A 471 28.95 -8.92 -5.69
N LEU A 472 28.26 -7.77 -5.85
CA LEU A 472 28.92 -6.48 -6.04
C LEU A 472 29.38 -5.84 -4.72
N ILE A 473 28.52 -5.87 -3.69
CA ILE A 473 28.78 -5.19 -2.41
C ILE A 473 29.73 -5.99 -1.54
N GLN A 474 29.66 -7.33 -1.54
CA GLN A 474 30.58 -8.15 -0.73
C GLN A 474 32.04 -8.09 -1.22
N LYS A 475 32.29 -7.64 -2.46
CA LYS A 475 33.64 -7.43 -2.97
C LYS A 475 34.31 -6.17 -2.42
N LYS A 476 33.56 -5.25 -1.80
CA LYS A 476 34.14 -4.08 -1.14
C LYS A 476 34.62 -4.44 0.27
N THR A 477 35.91 -4.21 0.50
CA THR A 477 36.52 -4.30 1.84
C THR A 477 36.21 -3.05 2.64
N GLY A 478 35.94 -3.19 3.94
CA GLY A 478 35.76 -2.06 4.85
C GLY A 478 34.31 -1.64 5.11
N LEU A 479 33.32 -2.44 4.70
CA LEU A 479 31.92 -2.24 5.09
C LEU A 479 31.61 -2.93 6.42
N HIS A 480 30.92 -2.24 7.32
CA HIS A 480 30.50 -2.80 8.61
C HIS A 480 29.23 -3.63 8.46
N HIS A 481 28.24 -3.12 7.73
CA HIS A 481 26.89 -3.69 7.58
C HIS A 481 26.48 -3.82 6.10
N PRO A 482 27.14 -4.69 5.29
CA PRO A 482 26.91 -4.80 3.85
C PRO A 482 25.49 -5.22 3.46
N TYR A 483 24.72 -5.80 4.39
CA TYR A 483 23.32 -6.17 4.18
C TYR A 483 22.36 -4.97 4.15
N VAL A 484 22.70 -3.84 4.80
CA VAL A 484 21.81 -2.67 4.85
C VAL A 484 21.62 -2.04 3.46
N PRO A 485 22.70 -1.72 2.69
CA PRO A 485 22.56 -1.27 1.32
C PRO A 485 21.78 -2.25 0.42
N ILE A 486 22.01 -3.56 0.58
CA ILE A 486 21.31 -4.61 -0.18
C ILE A 486 19.79 -4.58 0.11
N ILE A 487 19.40 -4.44 1.38
CA ILE A 487 17.99 -4.34 1.76
C ILE A 487 17.36 -3.07 1.16
N LEU A 488 18.05 -1.93 1.24
CA LEU A 488 17.55 -0.66 0.67
C LEU A 488 17.34 -0.75 -0.85
N VAL A 489 18.31 -1.30 -1.56
CA VAL A 489 18.20 -1.59 -3.00
C VAL A 489 17.09 -2.60 -3.29
N GLY A 490 16.94 -3.63 -2.46
CA GLY A 490 15.85 -4.61 -2.58
C GLY A 490 14.46 -3.99 -2.43
N ILE A 491 14.30 -3.06 -1.47
CA ILE A 491 13.07 -2.26 -1.31
C ILE A 491 12.83 -1.41 -2.55
N PHE A 492 13.85 -0.72 -3.05
CA PHE A 492 13.74 0.06 -4.29
C PHE A 492 13.35 -0.80 -5.49
N ALA A 493 13.97 -1.98 -5.66
CA ALA A 493 13.66 -2.93 -6.72
C ALA A 493 12.21 -3.44 -6.62
N TYR A 494 11.72 -3.72 -5.41
CA TYR A 494 10.32 -4.08 -5.19
C TYR A 494 9.38 -2.96 -5.61
N LEU A 495 9.68 -1.71 -5.23
CA LEU A 495 8.88 -0.55 -5.61
C LEU A 495 8.82 -0.43 -7.13
N VAL A 496 9.97 -0.42 -7.82
CA VAL A 496 10.03 -0.31 -9.29
C VAL A 496 9.28 -1.47 -9.98
N ALA A 497 9.48 -2.71 -9.54
CA ALA A 497 8.76 -3.86 -10.06
C ALA A 497 7.25 -3.72 -9.83
N HIS A 498 6.83 -3.27 -8.65
CA HIS A 498 5.42 -3.02 -8.34
C HIS A 498 4.81 -1.99 -9.30
N CYS A 499 5.50 -0.88 -9.59
CA CYS A 499 5.05 0.16 -10.53
C CYS A 499 4.64 -0.43 -11.88
N PHE A 500 5.57 -1.17 -12.48
CA PHE A 500 5.41 -1.72 -13.82
C PHE A 500 4.36 -2.82 -13.87
N MET A 501 4.33 -3.69 -12.85
CA MET A 501 3.37 -4.79 -12.79
C MET A 501 1.94 -4.27 -12.58
N THR A 502 1.73 -3.19 -11.83
CA THR A 502 0.39 -2.59 -11.68
C THR A 502 -0.16 -2.05 -13.01
N VAL A 503 0.67 -1.47 -13.90
CA VAL A 503 0.23 -1.07 -15.26
C VAL A 503 -0.20 -2.28 -16.07
N TYR A 504 0.60 -3.35 -15.99
CA TYR A 504 0.31 -4.59 -16.69
C TYR A 504 -1.00 -5.22 -16.20
N GLU A 505 -1.20 -5.28 -14.88
CA GLU A 505 -2.42 -5.75 -14.22
C GLU A 505 -3.66 -4.97 -14.70
N MET A 506 -3.59 -3.64 -14.68
CA MET A 506 -4.67 -2.78 -15.18
C MET A 506 -4.96 -3.00 -16.67
N THR A 507 -3.92 -3.28 -17.46
CA THR A 507 -4.06 -3.57 -18.90
C THR A 507 -4.76 -4.90 -19.13
N VAL A 508 -4.39 -5.95 -18.38
CA VAL A 508 -5.03 -7.28 -18.46
C VAL A 508 -6.50 -7.18 -18.10
N ASP A 509 -6.85 -6.51 -17.00
CA ASP A 509 -8.24 -6.33 -16.57
C ASP A 509 -9.07 -5.57 -17.60
N THR A 510 -8.48 -4.50 -18.16
CA THR A 510 -9.18 -3.72 -19.18
C THR A 510 -9.45 -4.54 -20.43
N ILE A 511 -8.45 -5.29 -20.92
CA ILE A 511 -8.63 -6.18 -22.07
C ILE A 511 -9.68 -7.24 -21.78
N PHE A 512 -9.69 -7.78 -20.56
CA PHE A 512 -10.67 -8.78 -20.17
C PHE A 512 -12.10 -8.22 -20.17
N LEU A 513 -12.32 -7.03 -19.59
CA LEU A 513 -13.62 -6.36 -19.64
C LEU A 513 -14.02 -5.99 -21.08
N CYS A 514 -13.09 -5.48 -21.90
CA CYS A 514 -13.33 -5.22 -23.32
C CYS A 514 -13.73 -6.49 -24.07
N PHE A 515 -13.09 -7.62 -23.75
CA PHE A 515 -13.40 -8.91 -24.34
C PHE A 515 -14.80 -9.40 -23.94
N CYS A 516 -15.17 -9.27 -22.67
CA CYS A 516 -16.50 -9.64 -22.20
C CYS A 516 -17.58 -8.75 -22.86
N GLU A 517 -17.34 -7.45 -22.96
CA GLU A 517 -18.22 -6.50 -23.65
C GLU A 517 -18.35 -6.82 -25.15
N ASP A 518 -17.24 -7.14 -25.83
CA ASP A 518 -17.23 -7.57 -27.23
C ASP A 518 -18.03 -8.87 -27.43
N CYS A 519 -18.00 -9.79 -26.46
CA CYS A 519 -18.80 -11.01 -26.49
C CYS A 519 -20.31 -10.77 -26.31
N GLU A 520 -20.71 -9.78 -25.51
CA GLU A 520 -22.12 -9.45 -25.29
C GLU A 520 -22.71 -8.62 -26.44
N THR A 521 -21.94 -7.67 -26.97
CA THR A 521 -22.44 -6.69 -27.95
C THR A 521 -22.33 -7.16 -29.41
N ASN A 522 -21.37 -8.05 -29.71
CA ASN A 522 -21.10 -8.50 -31.08
C ASN A 522 -21.41 -10.00 -31.24
N ASP A 523 -21.95 -10.38 -32.41
CA ASP A 523 -22.38 -11.75 -32.72
C ASP A 523 -21.38 -12.51 -33.60
N GLY A 524 -20.40 -11.80 -34.17
CA GLY A 524 -19.41 -12.35 -35.11
C GLY A 524 -19.94 -12.54 -36.53
N ILE A 525 -21.20 -12.20 -36.81
CA ILE A 525 -21.86 -12.36 -38.12
C ILE A 525 -22.26 -10.99 -38.64
N SER A 526 -23.29 -10.37 -38.05
CA SER A 526 -23.75 -9.04 -38.43
C SER A 526 -22.84 -7.94 -37.89
N ARG A 527 -22.28 -8.18 -36.69
CA ARG A 527 -21.32 -7.30 -36.02
C ARG A 527 -20.06 -8.11 -35.75
N PRO A 528 -19.01 -7.98 -36.58
CA PRO A 528 -17.81 -8.79 -36.42
C PRO A 528 -17.02 -8.37 -35.17
N TYR A 529 -16.58 -9.35 -34.39
CA TYR A 529 -15.78 -9.16 -33.18
C TYR A 529 -14.52 -8.31 -33.41
N TYR A 530 -14.13 -7.56 -32.38
CA TYR A 530 -12.89 -6.78 -32.33
C TYR A 530 -11.72 -7.55 -31.71
N MET A 531 -12.02 -8.55 -30.88
CA MET A 531 -11.02 -9.39 -30.21
C MET A 531 -10.07 -10.09 -31.21
N SER A 532 -8.87 -10.43 -30.74
CA SER A 532 -7.88 -11.13 -31.57
C SER A 532 -8.34 -12.54 -31.94
N ARG A 533 -7.77 -13.11 -33.01
CA ARG A 533 -8.05 -14.49 -33.43
C ARG A 533 -7.86 -15.50 -32.29
N GLY A 534 -6.85 -15.29 -31.43
CA GLY A 534 -6.59 -16.19 -30.30
C GLY A 534 -7.70 -16.17 -29.25
N LEU A 535 -8.30 -15.01 -28.96
CA LEU A 535 -9.45 -14.90 -28.06
C LEU A 535 -10.72 -15.44 -28.74
N MET A 536 -10.91 -15.16 -30.03
CA MET A 536 -12.06 -15.65 -30.80
C MET A 536 -12.08 -17.18 -30.90
N GLU A 537 -10.92 -17.79 -31.17
CA GLU A 537 -10.76 -19.25 -31.21
C GLU A 537 -11.11 -19.87 -29.84
N PHE A 538 -10.74 -19.21 -28.75
CA PHE A 538 -11.15 -19.65 -27.41
C PHE A 538 -12.68 -19.67 -27.26
N VAL A 539 -13.37 -18.59 -27.67
CA VAL A 539 -14.83 -18.49 -27.61
C VAL A 539 -15.48 -19.57 -28.50
N GLN A 540 -14.99 -19.75 -29.71
CA GLN A 540 -15.52 -20.75 -30.65
C GLN A 540 -15.31 -22.18 -30.15
N ASN A 541 -14.14 -22.50 -29.61
CA ASN A 541 -13.86 -23.82 -29.02
C ASN A 541 -14.77 -24.08 -27.82
N SER A 542 -15.08 -23.06 -27.02
CA SER A 542 -16.04 -23.15 -25.93
C SER A 542 -17.46 -23.42 -26.46
N LYS A 543 -17.92 -22.67 -27.47
CA LYS A 543 -19.23 -22.88 -28.12
C LYS A 543 -19.37 -24.28 -28.73
N LYS A 544 -18.31 -24.77 -29.40
CA LYS A 544 -18.28 -26.13 -29.98
C LYS A 544 -18.35 -27.22 -28.91
N ALA A 545 -17.62 -27.06 -27.80
CA ALA A 545 -17.67 -28.01 -26.70
C ALA A 545 -19.08 -28.11 -26.09
N LEU A 546 -19.79 -26.99 -25.98
CA LEU A 546 -21.18 -26.92 -25.53
C LEU A 546 -22.14 -27.60 -26.52
N ALA A 547 -22.02 -27.31 -27.82
CA ALA A 547 -22.86 -27.94 -28.84
C ALA A 547 -22.71 -29.49 -28.87
N VAL A 548 -21.48 -30.00 -28.62
CA VAL A 548 -21.24 -31.44 -28.47
C VAL A 548 -21.89 -31.99 -27.20
N HIS A 549 -21.87 -31.25 -26.10
CA HIS A 549 -22.57 -31.65 -24.88
C HIS A 549 -24.09 -31.69 -25.09
N ASP A 550 -24.68 -30.64 -25.66
CA ASP A 550 -26.12 -30.56 -25.94
C ASP A 550 -26.58 -31.64 -26.92
N SER A 551 -25.79 -31.93 -27.96
CA SER A 551 -26.08 -33.03 -28.88
C SER A 551 -26.01 -34.40 -28.21
N ARG A 552 -25.08 -34.61 -27.27
CA ARG A 552 -25.02 -35.83 -26.45
C ARG A 552 -26.22 -35.93 -25.51
N THR A 553 -26.57 -34.86 -24.80
CA THR A 553 -27.74 -34.81 -23.93
C THR A 553 -29.04 -35.06 -24.71
N ALA A 554 -29.18 -34.46 -25.89
CA ALA A 554 -30.31 -34.68 -26.79
C ALA A 554 -30.36 -36.12 -27.34
N SER A 555 -29.21 -36.76 -27.60
CA SER A 555 -29.15 -38.16 -28.01
C SER A 555 -29.57 -39.11 -26.88
N THR A 556 -29.17 -38.86 -25.63
CA THR A 556 -29.65 -39.63 -24.45
C THR A 556 -31.12 -39.39 -24.11
N LEU A 557 -31.70 -38.25 -24.52
CA LEU A 557 -33.12 -37.94 -24.31
C LEU A 557 -34.02 -38.52 -25.43
N LYS A 558 -33.47 -38.79 -26.62
CA LYS A 558 -34.22 -39.49 -27.68
C LYS A 558 -34.55 -40.94 -27.35
N ASP A 559 -33.86 -41.53 -26.38
CA ASP A 559 -34.15 -42.87 -25.86
C ASP A 559 -35.23 -42.88 -24.75
N GLY A 560 -35.87 -41.73 -24.45
CA GLY A 560 -37.00 -41.66 -23.52
C GLY A 560 -37.90 -40.43 -23.70
N GLY A 561 -39.01 -40.61 -24.42
CA GLY A 561 -40.27 -39.82 -24.32
C GLY A 561 -40.26 -38.32 -24.68
N ALA A 562 -41.22 -37.88 -25.50
CA ALA A 562 -41.34 -36.50 -25.99
C ALA A 562 -41.81 -35.48 -24.93
N TRP A 563 -41.24 -34.27 -24.97
CA TRP A 563 -41.55 -33.15 -24.06
C TRP A 563 -42.51 -32.12 -24.69
N THR A 564 -43.33 -31.47 -23.86
CA THR A 564 -44.33 -30.45 -24.23
C THR A 564 -43.76 -29.02 -24.28
N LYS A 565 -44.47 -28.08 -24.93
CA LYS A 565 -44.01 -26.69 -25.18
C LYS A 565 -43.67 -25.89 -23.92
N ASP A 566 -44.33 -26.14 -22.79
CA ASP A 566 -44.01 -25.46 -21.52
C ASP A 566 -42.66 -25.89 -20.95
N GLU A 567 -42.24 -27.12 -21.26
CA GLU A 567 -40.96 -27.66 -20.83
C GLU A 567 -39.81 -27.17 -21.72
N LEU A 568 -40.07 -26.83 -22.99
CA LEU A 568 -39.12 -26.09 -23.84
C LEU A 568 -38.87 -24.66 -23.32
N SER A 569 -39.89 -24.00 -22.75
CA SER A 569 -39.74 -22.67 -22.14
C SER A 569 -38.93 -22.74 -20.83
N GLY A 570 -39.13 -23.81 -20.05
CA GLY A 570 -38.33 -24.14 -18.88
C GLY A 570 -36.90 -24.54 -19.23
N ALA A 571 -36.70 -25.25 -20.35
CA ALA A 571 -35.41 -25.64 -20.87
C ALA A 571 -34.60 -24.45 -21.38
N ASN A 572 -35.21 -23.44 -22.03
CA ASN A 572 -34.51 -22.20 -22.43
C ASN A 572 -34.12 -21.35 -21.20
N ARG A 573 -34.95 -21.35 -20.15
CA ARG A 573 -34.65 -20.66 -18.89
C ARG A 573 -33.57 -21.41 -18.08
N ARG A 574 -33.52 -22.75 -18.18
CA ARG A 574 -32.38 -23.57 -17.72
C ARG A 574 -31.16 -23.36 -18.60
N LEU A 575 -31.27 -23.24 -19.92
CA LEU A 575 -30.16 -22.97 -20.85
C LEU A 575 -29.47 -21.65 -20.49
N SER A 576 -30.23 -20.58 -20.22
CA SER A 576 -29.66 -19.30 -19.77
C SER A 576 -28.98 -19.39 -18.39
N LYS A 577 -29.48 -20.25 -17.50
CA LYS A 577 -28.93 -20.46 -16.16
C LYS A 577 -27.71 -21.41 -16.20
N THR A 578 -27.73 -22.38 -17.11
CA THR A 578 -26.69 -23.38 -17.33
C THR A 578 -25.57 -22.84 -18.22
N ILE A 579 -25.80 -21.85 -19.09
CA ILE A 579 -24.73 -21.05 -19.73
C ILE A 579 -23.91 -20.30 -18.66
N SER A 580 -24.55 -19.91 -17.55
CA SER A 580 -23.87 -19.35 -16.39
C SER A 580 -23.16 -20.39 -15.51
N GLU A 581 -23.56 -21.68 -15.56
CA GLU A 581 -23.04 -22.76 -14.70
C GLU A 581 -22.12 -23.78 -15.42
N THR A 582 -22.09 -23.84 -16.76
CA THR A 582 -21.20 -24.74 -17.56
C THR A 582 -19.98 -24.02 -18.11
N VAL A 583 -19.89 -22.71 -17.86
CA VAL A 583 -18.66 -21.92 -17.91
C VAL A 583 -17.91 -22.01 -16.58
N ASP A 584 -18.18 -23.02 -15.74
CA ASP A 584 -17.45 -23.34 -14.51
C ASP A 584 -16.47 -24.51 -14.68
#